data_AF-A0A9X2E3F3-F1
#
_entry.id   AF-A0A9X2E3F3-F1
#
_cell.length_a   1.000
_cell.length_b   1.000
_cell.length_c   1.000
_cell.angle_alpha   90.00
_cell.angle_beta   90.00
_cell.angle_gamma   90.00
#
_symmetry.space_group_name_H-M   'P 1'
#
loop_
_entity.id
_entity.type
_entity.pdbx_description
1 polymer ?
#
loop_
_entity_poly.entity_id
_entity_poly.type
_entity_poly.pdbx_seq_one_letter_code
_entity_poly.pdbx_strand_id
1 'polypeptide(L)'
;MKAALLTALAVPLIAAPALARADVNDPPPIFTRQEQCDTTRAFVDTVRGQHPDATPEQIADAYLAIMDSRGAYRGIESARERDRRMLLDNIATCGL
;
A
#
# COMPACT_ATOMS: atom_id res chain seq x y z
N MET A 1 -16.91 0.17 -59.38
CA MET A 1 -16.47 0.58 -58.02
C MET A 1 -16.73 -0.58 -57.09
N LYS A 2 -15.70 -1.22 -56.54
CA LYS A 2 -15.84 -2.32 -55.56
C LYS A 2 -15.36 -1.81 -54.21
N ALA A 3 -16.27 -1.76 -53.25
CA ALA A 3 -16.02 -1.35 -51.87
C ALA A 3 -15.32 -2.48 -51.09
N ALA A 4 -14.49 -2.04 -50.13
CA ALA A 4 -14.14 -2.57 -48.81
C ALA A 4 -14.42 -4.06 -48.51
N LEU A 5 -13.56 -4.78 -47.79
CA LEU A 5 -13.32 -4.56 -46.36
C LEU A 5 -11.96 -5.15 -45.95
N LEU A 6 -11.11 -4.32 -45.36
CA LEU A 6 -9.89 -4.73 -44.65
C LEU A 6 -10.30 -5.21 -43.26
N THR A 7 -10.06 -6.49 -42.98
CA THR A 7 -10.21 -7.09 -41.65
C THR A 7 -9.08 -6.59 -40.75
N ALA A 8 -9.38 -5.62 -39.89
CA ALA A 8 -8.50 -5.22 -38.80
C ALA A 8 -8.53 -6.31 -37.71
N LEU A 9 -7.44 -7.07 -37.59
CA LEU A 9 -7.20 -7.98 -36.46
C LEU A 9 -6.86 -7.14 -35.23
N ALA A 10 -7.88 -6.83 -34.43
CA ALA A 10 -7.70 -6.30 -33.09
C ALA A 10 -7.15 -7.42 -32.19
N VAL A 11 -5.84 -7.44 -31.97
CA VAL A 11 -5.20 -8.29 -30.97
C VAL A 11 -5.48 -7.68 -29.60
N PRO A 12 -6.16 -8.39 -28.67
CA PRO A 12 -6.28 -7.90 -27.30
C PRO A 12 -4.90 -7.97 -26.63
N LEU A 13 -4.35 -6.81 -26.30
CA LEU A 13 -3.23 -6.65 -25.38
C LEU A 13 -3.65 -7.18 -24.01
N ILE A 14 -3.32 -8.44 -23.73
CA ILE A 14 -3.42 -8.99 -22.38
C ILE A 14 -2.30 -8.33 -21.57
N ALA A 15 -2.63 -7.25 -20.87
CA ALA A 15 -1.78 -6.67 -19.84
C ALA A 15 -1.67 -7.69 -18.69
N ALA A 16 -0.62 -8.49 -18.70
CA ALA A 16 -0.29 -9.35 -17.58
C ALA A 16 -0.01 -8.45 -16.35
N PRO A 17 -0.52 -8.79 -15.16
CA PRO A 17 -0.19 -8.04 -13.94
C PRO A 17 1.32 -8.13 -13.76
N ALA A 18 1.97 -6.97 -13.70
CA ALA A 18 3.36 -6.87 -13.31
C ALA A 18 3.46 -7.30 -11.84
N LEU A 19 3.60 -8.61 -11.61
CA LEU A 19 4.08 -9.13 -10.35
C LEU A 19 5.51 -8.61 -10.22
N ALA A 20 5.68 -7.50 -9.50
CA ALA A 20 6.97 -7.08 -9.00
C ALA A 20 7.56 -8.28 -8.25
N ARG A 21 8.52 -8.96 -8.89
CA ARG A 21 9.22 -10.06 -8.25
C ARG A 21 10.11 -9.45 -7.20
N ALA A 22 9.81 -9.75 -5.94
CA ALA A 22 10.78 -9.55 -4.87
C ALA A 22 12.11 -10.20 -5.31
N ASP A 23 13.22 -9.48 -5.12
CA ASP A 23 14.53 -10.02 -5.46
C ASP A 23 14.72 -11.31 -4.65
N VAL A 24 15.14 -12.39 -5.31
CA VAL A 24 15.36 -13.69 -4.66
C VAL A 24 16.45 -13.60 -3.58
N ASN A 25 17.26 -12.54 -3.61
CA ASN A 25 18.31 -12.27 -2.63
C ASN A 25 17.89 -11.29 -1.52
N ASP A 26 16.67 -10.75 -1.55
CA ASP A 26 16.20 -9.93 -0.44
C ASP A 26 16.07 -10.82 0.81
N PRO A 27 16.60 -10.38 1.96
CA PRO A 27 16.39 -11.10 3.20
C PRO A 27 14.88 -11.23 3.44
N PRO A 28 14.41 -12.38 3.96
CA PRO A 28 12.99 -12.55 4.23
C PRO A 28 12.54 -11.43 5.17
N PRO A 29 11.34 -10.87 4.96
CA PRO A 29 10.83 -9.81 5.81
C PRO A 29 10.77 -10.32 7.26
N ILE A 30 11.13 -9.45 8.21
CA ILE A 30 11.16 -9.76 9.65
C ILE A 30 9.79 -10.25 10.14
N PHE A 31 8.71 -9.71 9.55
CA PHE A 31 7.34 -10.12 9.82
C PHE A 31 6.75 -10.82 8.61
N THR A 32 6.03 -11.91 8.85
CA THR A 32 5.18 -12.54 7.85
C THR A 32 4.09 -11.58 7.38
N ARG A 33 3.51 -11.84 6.20
CA ARG A 33 2.40 -11.02 5.68
C ARG A 33 1.20 -10.99 6.63
N GLN A 34 0.92 -12.11 7.30
CA GLN A 34 -0.16 -12.21 8.26
C GLN A 34 0.09 -11.29 9.47
N GLU A 35 1.30 -11.32 10.05
CA GLU A 35 1.66 -10.45 11.18
C GLU A 35 1.60 -8.96 10.82
N GLN A 36 2.00 -8.61 9.59
CA GLN A 36 1.86 -7.24 9.08
C GLN A 36 0.39 -6.81 9.00
N CYS A 37 -0.49 -7.69 8.49
CA CYS A 37 -1.92 -7.41 8.41
C CYS A 37 -2.58 -7.33 9.78
N ASP A 38 -2.23 -8.22 10.72
CA ASP A 38 -2.80 -8.21 12.07
C ASP A 38 -2.38 -6.95 12.84
N THR A 39 -1.11 -6.55 12.71
CA THR A 39 -0.61 -5.31 13.32
C THR A 39 -1.29 -4.08 12.72
N THR A 40 -1.44 -4.05 11.39
CA THR A 40 -2.10 -2.93 10.68
C THR A 40 -3.57 -2.85 11.08
N ARG A 41 -4.28 -3.98 11.14
CA ARG A 41 -5.68 -4.06 11.58
C ARG A 41 -5.85 -3.54 13.00
N ALA A 42 -5.02 -3.98 13.94
CA ALA A 42 -5.11 -3.52 15.32
C ALA A 42 -4.99 -1.99 15.44
N PHE A 43 -4.11 -1.38 14.63
CA PHE A 43 -3.97 0.07 14.58
C PHE A 43 -5.17 0.75 13.92
N VAL A 44 -5.63 0.26 12.77
CA VAL A 44 -6.84 0.73 12.07
C VAL A 44 -8.06 0.71 13.00
N ASP A 45 -8.27 -0.40 13.70
CA ASP A 45 -9.39 -0.58 14.63
C ASP A 45 -9.29 0.38 15.81
N THR A 46 -8.08 0.64 16.30
CA THR A 46 -7.86 1.63 17.37
C THR A 46 -8.26 3.04 16.92
N VAL A 47 -7.83 3.45 15.72
CA VAL A 47 -8.18 4.77 15.18
C VAL A 47 -9.68 4.86 14.90
N ARG A 48 -10.27 3.84 14.25
CA ARG A 48 -11.71 3.81 13.95
C ARG A 48 -12.59 3.67 15.19
N GLY A 49 -12.07 3.11 16.27
CA GLY A 49 -12.75 3.12 17.58
C GLY A 49 -12.99 4.52 18.13
N GLN A 50 -12.16 5.50 17.73
CA GLN A 50 -12.29 6.92 18.12
C GLN A 50 -12.90 7.77 17.00
N HIS A 51 -12.64 7.40 15.75
CA HIS A 51 -13.07 8.08 14.54
C HIS A 51 -13.65 7.07 13.54
N PRO A 52 -14.94 6.66 13.69
CA PRO A 52 -15.51 5.54 12.93
C PRO A 52 -15.36 5.65 11.41
N ASP A 53 -15.40 6.86 10.88
CA ASP A 53 -15.32 7.14 9.45
C ASP A 53 -13.90 7.50 8.97
N ALA A 54 -12.87 7.21 9.77
CA ALA A 54 -11.49 7.54 9.43
C ALA A 54 -11.07 6.87 8.12
N THR A 55 -10.67 7.70 7.15
CA THR A 55 -10.13 7.23 5.87
C THR A 55 -8.74 6.61 6.05
N PRO A 56 -8.27 5.78 5.11
CA PRO A 56 -6.89 5.27 5.13
C PRO A 56 -5.83 6.36 5.32
N GLU A 57 -6.01 7.52 4.68
CA GLU A 57 -5.10 8.67 4.79
C GLU A 57 -5.11 9.25 6.20
N GLN A 58 -6.29 9.40 6.82
CA GLN A 58 -6.41 9.89 8.19
C GLN A 58 -5.77 8.93 9.20
N ILE A 59 -5.91 7.62 8.97
CA ILE A 59 -5.24 6.59 9.78
C ILE A 59 -3.72 6.69 9.62
N ALA A 60 -3.23 6.83 8.38
CA ALA A 60 -1.80 7.00 8.13
C ALA A 60 -1.23 8.27 8.77
N ASP A 61 -1.97 9.38 8.70
CA ASP A 61 -1.56 10.64 9.32
C ASP A 61 -1.59 10.55 10.85
N ALA A 62 -2.53 9.81 11.45
CA ALA A 62 -2.55 9.53 12.89
C ALA A 62 -1.32 8.73 13.34
N TYR A 63 -0.89 7.74 12.55
CA TYR A 63 0.35 7.00 12.81
C TYR A 63 1.56 7.94 12.82
N LEU A 64 1.68 8.79 11.79
CA LEU A 64 2.79 9.75 11.72
C LEU A 64 2.78 10.71 12.90
N ALA A 65 1.61 11.21 13.33
CA ALA A 65 1.51 12.09 14.48
C ALA A 65 2.04 11.41 15.77
N ILE A 66 1.73 10.13 15.97
CA ILE A 66 2.26 9.34 17.10
C ILE A 66 3.79 9.23 17.00
N MET A 67 4.31 8.89 15.83
CA MET A 67 5.75 8.74 15.61
C MET A 67 6.51 10.07 15.76
N ASP A 68 5.97 11.15 15.21
CA ASP A 68 6.47 12.53 15.35
C ASP A 68 6.52 12.94 16.84
N SER A 69 5.47 12.65 17.60
CA SER A 69 5.40 12.97 19.05
C SER A 69 6.50 12.27 19.86
N ARG A 70 6.98 11.13 19.37
CA ARG A 70 8.08 10.34 19.97
C ARG A 70 9.45 10.74 19.42
N GLY A 71 9.51 11.70 18.49
CA GLY A 71 10.74 12.14 17.85
C GLY A 71 11.33 11.10 16.89
N ALA A 72 10.53 10.16 16.40
CA ALA A 72 11.01 9.03 15.60
C ALA A 72 11.72 9.45 14.30
N TYR A 73 11.39 10.63 13.76
CA TYR A 73 11.92 11.10 12.49
C TYR A 73 12.99 12.18 12.59
N ARG A 74 13.45 12.54 13.80
CA ARG A 74 14.48 13.57 13.97
C ARG A 74 15.79 13.15 13.28
N GLY A 75 16.22 13.93 12.29
CA GLY A 75 17.44 13.64 11.52
C GLY A 75 17.28 12.56 10.46
N ILE A 76 16.06 12.03 10.25
CA ILE A 76 15.71 11.06 9.20
C ILE A 76 14.35 11.38 8.57
N GLU A 77 14.08 12.65 8.27
CA GLU A 77 12.75 13.15 7.85
C GLU A 77 12.22 12.42 6.59
N SER A 78 13.11 11.93 5.73
CA SER A 78 12.75 11.11 4.57
C SER A 78 12.06 9.78 4.93
N ALA A 79 12.28 9.25 6.13
CA ALA A 79 11.62 8.04 6.65
C ALA A 79 10.13 8.26 6.91
N ARG A 80 9.74 9.48 7.30
CA ARG A 80 8.36 9.83 7.60
C ARG A 80 7.42 9.52 6.43
N GLU A 81 7.79 9.96 5.23
CA GLU A 81 6.98 9.74 4.04
C GLU A 81 7.04 8.28 3.55
N ARG A 82 8.17 7.58 3.77
CA ARG A 82 8.25 6.15 3.48
C ARG A 82 7.29 5.35 4.36
N ASP A 83 7.28 5.64 5.66
CA ASP A 83 6.39 4.97 6.61
C ASP A 83 4.92 5.25 6.31
N ARG A 84 4.60 6.49 5.90
CA ARG A 84 3.25 6.85 5.46
C ARG A 84 2.78 5.96 4.32
N ARG A 85 3.60 5.83 3.27
CA ARG A 85 3.30 5.01 2.10
C ARG A 85 3.23 3.52 2.45
N MET A 86 4.13 3.04 3.30
CA MET A 86 4.13 1.66 3.77
C MET A 86 2.83 1.33 4.50
N LEU A 87 2.36 2.19 5.40
CA LEU A 87 1.12 1.95 6.12
C LEU A 87 -0.10 1.97 5.18
N LEU A 88 -0.15 2.90 4.23
CA LEU A 88 -1.20 2.93 3.21
C LEU A 88 -1.20 1.67 2.34
N ASP A 89 -0.02 1.19 1.95
CA ASP A 89 0.13 -0.04 1.16
C ASP A 89 -0.32 -1.27 1.95
N ASN A 90 -0.01 -1.33 3.25
CA ASN A 90 -0.49 -2.39 4.14
C ASN A 90 -2.01 -2.35 4.30
N ILE A 91 -2.61 -1.18 4.49
CA ILE A 91 -4.07 -1.02 4.58
C ILE A 91 -4.73 -1.54 3.30
N ALA A 92 -4.24 -1.12 2.13
CA ALA A 92 -4.77 -1.56 0.84
C ALA A 92 -4.59 -3.07 0.61
N THR A 93 -3.38 -3.59 0.87
CA THR A 93 -3.02 -5.00 0.66
C THR A 93 -3.79 -5.94 1.58
N CYS A 94 -4.09 -5.51 2.80
CA CYS A 94 -4.81 -6.31 3.79
C CYS A 94 -6.34 -6.12 3.72
N GLY A 95 -6.85 -5.26 2.84
CA GLY A 95 -8.28 -5.03 2.62
C GLY A 95 -8.98 -4.33 3.79
N LEU A 96 -8.32 -3.34 4.41
CA LEU A 96 -8.77 -2.63 5.60
C LEU A 96 -9.34 -1.24 5.31
#